data_AF-A0A974ULX2-F1
#
_entry.id   AF-A0A974ULX2-F1
#
_cell.length_a   1.000
_cell.length_b   1.000
_cell.length_c   1.000
_cell.angle_alpha   90.00
_cell.angle_beta   90.00
_cell.angle_gamma   90.00
#
_symmetry.space_group_name_H-M   'P 1'
#
loop_
_entity.id
_entity.type
_entity.pdbx_description
1 polymer ?
#
loop_
_entity_poly.entity_id
_entity_poly.type
_entity_poly.pdbx_seq_one_letter_code
_entity_poly.pdbx_strand_id
1 'polypeptide(L)' 'MAKPTPLQVRNALAAVLMLAGFVWNLVIGGPWWLGAIFAVGTLLSCASIYLNRPGANS' A
#
# COMPACT_ATOMS: atom_id res chain seq x y z
N MET A 1 17.18 -4.89 14.87
CA MET A 1 16.37 -4.25 13.80
C MET A 1 15.55 -3.15 14.46
N ALA A 2 15.62 -1.91 13.95
CA ALA A 2 14.81 -0.81 14.48
C ALA A 2 13.32 -1.20 14.40
N LYS A 3 12.58 -0.97 15.47
CA LYS A 3 11.16 -1.34 15.54
C LYS A 3 10.39 -0.55 14.45
N PRO A 4 9.56 -1.21 13.62
CA PRO A 4 8.74 -0.51 12.64
C PRO A 4 7.88 0.55 13.34
N THR A 5 7.81 1.76 12.78
CA THR A 5 6.99 2.81 13.38
C THR A 5 5.50 2.49 13.20
N PRO A 6 4.60 2.96 14.08
CA PRO A 6 3.16 2.75 13.94
C PRO A 6 2.63 3.20 12.56
N LEU A 7 3.22 4.26 11.99
CA LEU A 7 2.91 4.76 10.65
C LEU A 7 3.26 3.74 9.54
N GLN A 8 4.44 3.13 9.62
CA GLN A 8 4.85 2.10 8.65
C GLN A 8 3.94 0.88 8.71
N VAL A 9 3.54 0.45 9.92
CA VAL A 9 2.62 -0.68 10.11
C VAL A 9 1.26 -0.39 9.47
N ARG A 10 0.69 0.80 9.72
CA ARG A 10 -0.58 1.21 9.11
C ARG A 10 -0.50 1.23 7.59
N ASN A 11 0.56 1.78 7.02
CA ASN A 11 0.72 1.87 5.58
C ASN A 11 0.99 0.49 4.95
N ALA A 12 1.67 -0.41 5.67
CA ALA A 12 1.83 -1.79 5.22
C ALA A 12 0.48 -2.52 5.17
N LEU A 13 -0.34 -2.36 6.21
CA LEU A 13 -1.72 -2.86 6.23
C LEU A 13 -2.55 -2.28 5.08
N ALA A 14 -2.47 -0.97 4.84
CA ALA A 14 -3.17 -0.32 3.74
C ALA A 14 -2.72 -0.88 2.37
N ALA A 15 -1.41 -1.06 2.15
CA ALA A 15 -0.88 -1.65 0.92
C ALA A 15 -1.44 -3.07 0.69
N VAL A 16 -1.47 -3.90 1.73
CA VAL A 16 -2.01 -5.27 1.64
C VAL A 16 -3.50 -5.26 1.32
N LEU A 17 -4.29 -4.41 1.99
CA LEU A 17 -5.72 -4.30 1.75
C LEU A 17 -6.04 -3.79 0.35
N MET A 18 -5.30 -2.79 -0.13
CA MET A 18 -5.46 -2.26 -1.49
C MET A 18 -5.09 -3.31 -2.54
N LEU A 19 -3.99 -4.05 -2.33
CA LEU A 19 -3.60 -5.14 -3.22
C LEU A 19 -4.65 -6.27 -3.24
N ALA A 20 -5.18 -6.65 -2.08
CA ALA A 20 -6.26 -7.63 -1.99
C ALA A 20 -7.53 -7.16 -2.71
N GLY A 21 -7.91 -5.87 -2.54
CA GLY A 21 -9.02 -5.26 -3.26
C GLY A 21 -8.80 -5.24 -4.78
N PHE A 22 -7.57 -4.95 -5.23
CA PHE A 22 -7.20 -5.01 -6.64
C PHE A 22 -7.38 -6.41 -7.22
N VAL A 23 -6.83 -7.43 -6.55
CA VAL A 23 -6.94 -8.83 -6.99
C VAL A 23 -8.40 -9.27 -7.00
N TRP A 24 -9.16 -8.95 -5.95
CA TRP A 24 -10.59 -9.24 -5.89
C TRP A 24 -11.35 -8.60 -7.06
N ASN A 25 -11.10 -7.32 -7.33
CA ASN A 25 -11.73 -6.61 -8.45
C ASN A 25 -11.42 -7.25 -9.81
N LEU A 26 -10.19 -7.75 -10.01
CA LEU A 26 -9.84 -8.49 -11.22
C LEU A 26 -10.57 -9.82 -11.32
N VAL A 27 -10.66 -10.57 -10.22
CA VAL A 27 -11.34 -11.89 -10.18
C VAL A 27 -12.82 -11.78 -10.52
N ILE A 28 -13.51 -10.74 -10.03
CA ILE A 28 -14.95 -10.56 -10.27
C ILE A 28 -15.27 -9.83 -11.59
N GLY A 29 -14.26 -9.45 -12.38
CA GLY A 29 -14.45 -8.64 -13.58
C GLY A 29 -15.01 -7.25 -13.28
N GLY A 30 -14.65 -6.68 -12.13
CA GLY A 30 -15.14 -5.40 -11.66
C GLY A 30 -14.65 -4.22 -12.52
N PRO A 31 -15.22 -3.02 -12.33
CA PRO A 31 -14.85 -1.84 -13.11
C PRO A 31 -13.34 -1.56 -13.10
N TRP A 32 -12.79 -1.22 -14.27
CA TRP A 32 -11.35 -0.97 -14.44
C TRP A 32 -10.84 0.20 -13.58
N TRP A 33 -11.69 1.21 -13.34
CA TRP A 33 -11.34 2.39 -12.55
C TRP A 33 -11.14 2.08 -11.06
N LEU A 34 -11.84 1.07 -10.51
CA LEU A 34 -11.59 0.59 -9.16
C LEU A 34 -10.21 -0.07 -9.06
N GLY A 35 -9.84 -0.84 -10.08
CA GLY A 35 -8.49 -1.39 -10.21
C GLY A 35 -7.41 -0.31 -10.19
N ALA A 36 -7.61 0.78 -10.94
CA ALA A 36 -6.68 1.92 -10.93
C ALA A 36 -6.54 2.56 -9.54
N ILE A 37 -7.66 2.77 -8.82
CA ILE A 37 -7.64 3.32 -7.47
C ILE A 37 -6.86 2.42 -6.50
N PHE A 38 -7.13 1.11 -6.52
CA PHE A 38 -6.42 0.16 -5.67
C PHE A 38 -4.93 0.09 -5.99
N ALA A 39 -4.56 0.11 -7.28
CA ALA A 39 -3.17 0.12 -7.71
C ALA A 39 -2.44 1.39 -7.23
N VAL A 40 -3.05 2.57 -7.41
CA VAL A 40 -2.48 3.85 -6.94
C VAL A 40 -2.36 3.87 -5.42
N GLY A 41 -3.39 3.43 -4.69
CA GLY A 41 -3.36 3.35 -3.22
C GLY A 41 -2.26 2.42 -2.70
N THR A 42 -2.02 1.30 -3.39
CA THR A 42 -0.92 0.37 -3.08
C THR A 42 0.43 1.06 -3.29
N LEU A 43 0.64 1.71 -4.45
CA LEU A 43 1.88 2.42 -4.75
C LEU A 43 2.19 3.54 -3.75
N LEU A 44 1.21 4.37 -3.41
CA LEU A 44 1.38 5.46 -2.45
C LEU A 44 1.70 4.94 -1.05
N SER A 45 1.08 3.84 -0.63
CA SER A 45 1.36 3.21 0.66
C SER A 45 2.79 2.66 0.71
N CYS A 46 3.23 1.98 -0.34
CA CYS A 46 4.61 1.50 -0.47
C CYS A 46 5.62 2.65 -0.51
N ALA A 47 5.35 3.69 -1.30
CA ALA A 47 6.20 4.88 -1.37
C ALA A 47 6.32 5.55 0.00
N SER A 48 5.23 5.66 0.75
CA SER A 48 5.25 6.21 2.10
C SER A 48 6.10 5.39 3.07
N ILE A 49 6.04 4.05 3.00
CA ILE A 49 6.92 3.18 3.81
C ILE A 49 8.39 3.41 3.44
N TYR A 50 8.70 3.51 2.14
CA TYR A 50 10.04 3.73 1.64
C TYR A 50 10.61 5.08 2.06
N LEU A 51 9.83 6.16 1.94
CA LEU A 51 10.24 7.51 2.30
C LEU A 51 10.37 7.70 3.82
N ASN A 52 9.54 7.01 4.62
CA ASN A 52 9.57 7.10 6.09
C ASN A 52 10.36 5.97 6.75
N ARG A 53 11.27 5.32 6.01
CA ARG A 53 12.14 4.29 6.59
C ARG A 53 13.13 4.89 7.58
N PRO A 54 13.44 4.22 8.70
CA PRO A 54 14.48 4.66 9.63
C PRO A 54 15.80 4.89 8.87
N GLY A 55 16.34 6.10 8.93
CA GLY A 55 17.58 6.49 8.23
C GLY A 55 17.38 7.19 6.87
N ALA A 56 16.16 7.47 6.43
CA ALA A 56 15.93 8.27 5.20
C ALA A 56 16.31 9.76 5.34
N ASN A 57 16.41 10.27 6.59
CA ASN A 57 16.76 11.66 6.91
C ASN A 57 18.16 11.78 7.55
N SER A 58 19.05 10.81 7.30
CA SER A 58 20.41 10.79 7.84
C SER A 58 21.42 11.40 6.88
#